data_AF-A0A661ZFN5-F1
#
_entry.id   AF-A0A661ZFN5-F1
#
_cell.length_a   1.000
_cell.length_b   1.000
_cell.length_c   1.000
_cell.angle_alpha   90.00
_cell.angle_beta   90.00
_cell.angle_gamma   90.00
#
_symmetry.space_group_name_H-M   'P 1'
#
loop_
_entity.id
_entity.type
_entity.pdbx_description
1 polymer ?
#
loop_
_entity_poly.entity_id
_entity_poly.type
_entity_poly.pdbx_seq_one_letter_code
_entity_poly.pdbx_strand_id
1 'polypeptide(L)'
;MRLDTQYSVLNTQYWIPDTWYPVPCTKKYYIRSKINQDMRIVILADPLDNQQAGIHHYTRNLITHLAEIDKNSEYFILRSKKDDLFPPERQIVVKSYPIPGHAAWRMFIGIPYRLRKLKPDLVVEPAH
;
A
#
# COMPACT_ATOMS: atom_id res chain seq x y z
N MET A 1 -9.29 0.98 -23.36
CA MET A 1 -8.20 1.70 -22.68
C MET A 1 -8.67 3.14 -22.49
N ARG A 2 -9.02 3.55 -21.27
CA ARG A 2 -9.58 4.86 -20.96
C ARG A 2 -8.42 5.78 -20.53
N LEU A 3 -8.28 6.95 -21.16
CA LEU A 3 -7.25 7.93 -20.83
C LEU A 3 -7.91 9.09 -20.09
N ASP A 4 -7.72 9.16 -18.78
CA ASP A 4 -8.19 10.28 -17.97
C ASP A 4 -7.21 11.45 -18.14
N THR A 5 -7.75 12.63 -18.44
CA THR A 5 -6.91 13.82 -18.73
C THR A 5 -7.04 14.81 -17.58
N GLN A 6 -5.91 15.18 -16.96
CA GLN A 6 -5.85 16.23 -15.96
C GLN A 6 -5.26 17.51 -16.56
N TYR A 7 -5.80 18.66 -16.17
CA TYR A 7 -5.33 19.96 -16.60
C TYR A 7 -4.90 20.78 -15.38
N SER A 8 -3.84 21.57 -15.55
CA SER A 8 -3.40 22.57 -14.56
C SER A 8 -3.56 23.95 -15.17
N VAL A 9 -4.32 24.80 -14.47
CA VAL A 9 -4.36 26.25 -14.68
C VAL A 9 -3.66 26.87 -13.47
N LEU A 10 -3.07 28.07 -13.62
CA LEU A 10 -2.28 28.75 -12.59
C LEU A 10 -2.89 28.59 -11.18
N ASN A 11 -2.20 27.81 -10.34
CA ASN A 11 -2.49 27.51 -8.94
C ASN A 11 -3.78 26.73 -8.59
N THR A 12 -4.42 26.04 -9.53
CA THR A 12 -5.49 25.07 -9.21
C THR A 12 -5.48 23.84 -10.14
N GLN A 13 -5.66 22.66 -9.56
CA GLN A 13 -5.83 21.39 -10.28
C GLN A 13 -7.28 20.92 -10.15
N TYR A 14 -7.87 20.50 -11.27
CA TYR A 14 -9.22 19.97 -11.31
C TYR A 14 -9.21 18.55 -11.90
N TRP A 15 -9.93 17.64 -11.25
CA TRP A 15 -10.22 16.31 -11.77
C TRP A 15 -11.68 16.30 -12.23
N ILE A 16 -11.90 16.02 -13.52
CA ILE A 16 -13.23 16.07 -14.11
C ILE A 16 -13.40 14.86 -15.03
N PRO A 17 -14.23 13.87 -14.65
CA PRO A 17 -14.56 12.75 -15.51
C PRO A 17 -15.69 13.11 -16.51
N ASP A 18 -15.54 12.68 -17.76
CA ASP A 18 -16.61 12.57 -18.77
C ASP A 18 -17.39 13.86 -19.15
N THR A 19 -16.76 15.04 -19.19
CA THR A 19 -17.39 16.30 -19.67
C THR A 19 -16.47 17.11 -20.59
N TRP A 20 -17.05 17.79 -21.60
CA TRP A 20 -16.33 18.64 -22.56
C TRP A 20 -16.56 20.13 -22.29
N TYR A 21 -15.48 20.88 -22.07
CA TYR A 21 -15.51 22.35 -22.09
C TYR A 21 -14.24 22.90 -22.78
N PRO A 22 -14.36 23.96 -23.59
CA PRO A 22 -13.20 24.57 -24.23
C PRO A 22 -12.38 25.38 -23.21
N VAL A 23 -11.16 24.92 -22.91
CA VAL A 23 -10.21 25.67 -22.07
C VAL A 23 -9.20 26.39 -22.97
N PRO A 24 -9.25 27.72 -23.09
CA PRO A 24 -8.30 28.45 -23.92
C PRO A 24 -6.91 28.39 -23.27
N CYS A 25 -5.90 27.98 -24.03
CA CYS A 25 -4.47 28.15 -23.71
C CYS A 25 -3.87 27.28 -22.58
N THR A 26 -4.13 25.96 -22.54
CA THR A 26 -3.40 25.05 -21.62
C THR A 26 -2.30 24.25 -22.32
N LYS A 27 -1.13 24.15 -21.69
CA LYS A 27 -0.10 23.17 -22.08
C LYS A 27 -0.57 21.78 -21.67
N LYS A 28 -0.71 20.87 -22.64
CA LYS A 28 -1.08 19.46 -22.38
C LYS A 28 0.10 18.76 -21.69
N TYR A 29 -0.12 18.28 -20.47
CA TYR A 29 0.81 17.39 -19.80
C TYR A 29 0.26 15.96 -19.88
N TYR A 30 1.03 15.06 -20.50
CA TYR A 30 0.73 13.64 -20.45
C TYR A 30 1.37 13.07 -19.20
N ILE A 31 0.56 12.84 -18.15
CA ILE A 31 0.99 12.01 -17.03
C ILE A 31 0.97 10.57 -17.55
N ARG A 32 2.14 10.05 -17.95
CA ARG A 32 2.29 8.62 -18.20
C ARG A 32 2.21 7.93 -16.83
N SER A 33 1.01 7.53 -16.42
CA SER A 33 0.85 6.61 -15.30
C SER A 33 1.47 5.27 -15.73
N LYS A 34 2.77 5.14 -15.52
CA LYS A 34 3.45 3.86 -15.60
C LYS A 34 3.04 3.09 -14.33
N ILE A 35 1.79 2.65 -14.27
CA ILE A 35 1.40 1.62 -13.31
C ILE A 35 2.15 0.38 -13.82
N ASN A 36 3.34 0.12 -13.28
CA ASN A 36 4.04 -1.13 -13.51
C ASN A 36 3.05 -2.25 -13.19
N GLN A 37 2.78 -3.13 -14.15
CA GLN A 37 1.76 -4.18 -14.04
C GLN A 37 2.25 -5.40 -13.26
N ASP A 38 3.25 -5.23 -12.38
CA ASP A 38 3.86 -6.29 -11.58
C ASP A 38 4.42 -5.66 -10.27
N MET A 39 3.61 -4.89 -9.54
CA MET A 39 4.08 -4.24 -8.32
C MET A 39 4.10 -5.22 -7.14
N ARG A 40 5.17 -5.17 -6.35
CA ARG A 40 5.25 -5.84 -5.05
C ARG A 40 4.90 -4.85 -3.96
N ILE A 41 3.77 -5.07 -3.31
CA ILE A 41 3.22 -4.18 -2.30
C ILE A 41 3.28 -4.87 -0.94
N VAL A 42 3.88 -4.22 0.05
CA VAL A 42 3.88 -4.70 1.43
C VAL A 42 2.91 -3.90 2.27
N ILE A 43 2.02 -4.57 3.00
CA ILE A 43 1.14 -3.94 3.98
C ILE A 43 1.67 -4.26 5.38
N LEU A 44 1.98 -3.22 6.17
CA LEU A 44 2.37 -3.34 7.57
C LEU A 44 1.11 -3.65 8.41
N ALA A 45 0.95 -4.91 8.80
CA ALA A 45 -0.29 -5.43 9.38
C ALA A 45 -0.13 -5.82 10.86
N ASP A 46 0.72 -5.10 11.60
CA ASP A 46 0.84 -5.26 13.05
C ASP A 46 -0.50 -5.12 13.80
N PRO A 47 -1.44 -4.22 13.39
CA PRO A 47 -2.79 -4.15 13.96
C PRO A 47 -3.57 -5.48 13.96
N LEU A 48 -3.27 -6.41 13.06
CA LEU A 48 -3.92 -7.73 13.06
C LEU A 48 -3.54 -8.57 14.28
N ASP A 49 -2.36 -8.33 14.84
CA ASP A 49 -1.77 -9.17 15.88
C ASP A 49 -1.88 -8.57 17.28
N ASN A 50 -1.79 -7.24 17.38
CA ASN A 50 -1.68 -6.51 18.64
C ASN A 50 -2.98 -5.80 19.06
N GLN A 51 -3.98 -5.69 18.17
CA GLN A 51 -5.21 -4.96 18.44
C GLN A 51 -6.44 -5.81 18.08
N GLN A 52 -7.57 -5.52 18.75
CA GLN A 52 -8.90 -6.09 18.47
C GLN A 52 -9.95 -4.99 18.23
N ALA A 53 -9.51 -3.75 18.03
CA ALA A 53 -10.36 -2.59 17.80
C ALA A 53 -10.69 -2.42 16.31
N GLY A 54 -11.36 -1.31 15.95
CA GLY A 54 -11.79 -1.03 14.56
C GLY A 54 -10.67 -1.17 13.52
N ILE A 55 -9.43 -0.82 13.88
CA ILE A 55 -8.27 -0.93 12.98
C ILE A 55 -7.94 -2.39 12.59
N HIS A 56 -8.22 -3.36 13.47
CA HIS A 56 -8.05 -4.78 13.16
C HIS A 56 -8.98 -5.19 12.00
N HIS A 57 -10.27 -4.85 12.14
CA HIS A 57 -11.27 -5.16 11.11
C HIS A 57 -11.03 -4.40 9.81
N TYR A 58 -10.66 -3.12 9.90
CA TYR A 58 -10.30 -2.32 8.73
C TYR A 58 -9.12 -2.95 7.97
N THR A 59 -8.02 -3.24 8.67
CA THR A 59 -6.82 -3.81 8.05
C THR A 59 -7.10 -5.17 7.43
N ARG A 60 -7.87 -6.02 8.11
CA ARG A 60 -8.28 -7.33 7.59
C ARG A 60 -9.08 -7.19 6.30
N ASN A 61 -10.13 -6.37 6.31
CA ASN A 61 -11.00 -6.18 5.15
C ASN A 61 -10.25 -5.52 3.99
N LEU A 62 -9.37 -4.55 4.28
CA LEU A 62 -8.51 -3.91 3.29
C LEU A 62 -7.64 -4.95 2.57
N ILE A 63 -6.92 -5.79 3.31
CA ILE A 63 -6.03 -6.80 2.72
C ILE A 63 -6.83 -7.82 1.90
N THR A 64 -7.94 -8.32 2.45
CA THR A 64 -8.79 -9.30 1.77
C THR A 64 -9.33 -8.74 0.45
N HIS A 65 -9.90 -7.54 0.46
CA HIS A 65 -10.50 -6.97 -0.74
C HIS A 65 -9.47 -6.46 -1.74
N LEU A 66 -8.31 -5.96 -1.30
CA LEU A 66 -7.23 -5.61 -2.23
C LEU A 66 -6.73 -6.84 -3.00
N ALA A 67 -6.51 -7.95 -2.31
CA ALA A 67 -6.11 -9.20 -2.95
C ALA A 67 -7.21 -9.80 -3.86
N GLU A 68 -8.48 -9.47 -3.61
CA GLU A 68 -9.61 -9.85 -4.46
C GLU A 68 -9.71 -8.98 -5.72
N ILE A 69 -9.56 -7.67 -5.58
CA ILE A 69 -9.80 -6.69 -6.64
C ILE A 69 -8.58 -6.56 -7.57
N ASP A 70 -7.39 -6.41 -7.01
CA ASP A 70 -6.17 -6.26 -7.80
C ASP A 70 -5.50 -7.63 -8.01
N LYS A 71 -5.44 -8.03 -9.28
CA LYS A 71 -4.81 -9.28 -9.73
C LYS A 71 -3.44 -9.09 -10.36
N ASN A 72 -3.02 -7.84 -10.57
CA ASN A 72 -1.76 -7.53 -11.25
C ASN A 72 -0.63 -7.24 -10.25
N SER A 73 -0.95 -6.90 -9.01
CA SER A 73 0.04 -6.68 -7.96
C SER A 73 0.20 -7.90 -7.03
N GLU A 74 1.42 -8.11 -6.56
CA GLU A 74 1.76 -9.10 -5.56
C GLU A 74 1.72 -8.45 -4.17
N TYR A 75 0.80 -8.91 -3.32
CA TYR A 75 0.62 -8.39 -1.97
C TYR A 75 1.31 -9.27 -0.92
N PHE A 76 2.13 -8.62 -0.09
CA PHE A 76 2.78 -9.21 1.08
C PHE A 76 2.28 -8.55 2.35
N ILE A 77 2.12 -9.35 3.40
CA ILE A 77 1.61 -8.92 4.70
C ILE A 77 2.76 -9.00 5.70
N LEU A 78 3.27 -7.86 6.17
CA LEU A 78 4.30 -7.82 7.19
C LEU A 78 3.66 -7.77 8.56
N ARG A 79 3.99 -8.74 9.43
CA ARG A 79 3.32 -8.91 10.72
C ARG A 79 4.19 -9.62 11.74
N SER A 80 3.73 -9.72 12.99
CA SER A 80 4.50 -10.25 14.11
C SER A 80 4.37 -11.76 14.31
N LYS A 81 3.27 -12.36 13.86
CA LYS A 81 3.00 -13.81 13.88
C LYS A 81 2.30 -14.26 12.59
N LYS A 82 2.36 -15.57 12.29
CA LYS A 82 1.59 -16.17 11.20
C LYS A 82 0.18 -16.50 11.67
N ASP A 83 -0.75 -16.54 10.74
CA ASP A 83 -2.07 -17.17 10.92
C ASP A 83 -2.49 -17.94 9.67
N ASP A 84 -3.65 -18.59 9.75
CA ASP A 84 -4.26 -19.35 8.66
C ASP A 84 -5.20 -18.50 7.79
N LEU A 85 -5.39 -17.21 8.13
CA LEU A 85 -6.29 -16.31 7.40
C LEU A 85 -5.73 -15.93 6.03
N PHE A 86 -4.40 -15.93 5.89
CA PHE A 86 -3.72 -15.56 4.67
C PHE A 86 -2.73 -16.63 4.23
N PRO A 87 -2.40 -16.74 2.93
CA PRO A 87 -1.43 -17.73 2.46
C PRO A 87 -0.06 -17.54 3.14
N PRO A 88 0.56 -18.61 3.69
CA PRO A 88 1.81 -18.51 4.46
C PRO A 88 2.99 -17.90 3.68
N GLU A 89 2.98 -18.00 2.35
CA GLU A 89 3.97 -17.46 1.43
C GLU A 89 3.87 -15.94 1.24
N ARG A 90 2.69 -15.37 1.48
CA ARG A 90 2.45 -13.92 1.44
C ARG A 90 2.73 -13.24 2.79
N GLN A 91 2.99 -14.02 3.85
CA GLN A 91 3.19 -13.51 5.19
C GLN A 91 4.69 -13.35 5.54
N ILE A 92 5.12 -12.11 5.75
CA ILE A 92 6.48 -11.76 6.17
C ILE A 92 6.48 -11.50 7.66
N VAL A 93 7.06 -12.45 8.41
CA VAL A 93 7.07 -12.34 9.88
C VAL A 93 8.33 -11.66 10.39
N VAL A 94 8.13 -10.60 11.17
CA VAL A 94 9.13 -9.96 12.03
C VAL A 94 8.57 -9.92 13.44
N LYS A 95 8.97 -10.91 14.26
CA LYS A 95 8.45 -11.08 15.62
C LYS A 95 8.60 -9.81 16.45
N SER A 96 7.63 -9.55 17.32
CA SER A 96 7.70 -8.49 18.33
C SER A 96 7.86 -9.15 19.71
N TYR A 97 8.91 -8.78 20.44
CA TYR A 97 9.18 -9.25 21.79
C TYR A 97 9.02 -8.10 22.79
N PRO A 98 8.46 -8.35 24.00
CA PRO A 98 8.25 -7.34 25.04
C PRO A 98 9.54 -7.07 25.84
N ILE A 99 10.65 -6.86 25.13
CA ILE A 99 11.98 -6.60 25.71
C ILE A 99 12.31 -5.13 25.44
N PRO A 100 12.87 -4.38 26.42
CA PRO A 100 13.29 -3.00 26.22
C PRO A 100 14.16 -2.83 24.96
N GLY A 101 13.85 -1.81 24.16
CA GLY A 101 14.58 -1.51 22.92
C GLY A 101 14.24 -2.41 21.71
N HIS A 102 13.58 -3.56 21.90
CA HIS A 102 13.24 -4.45 20.80
C HIS A 102 12.29 -3.81 19.78
N ALA A 103 11.32 -3.01 20.23
CA ALA A 103 10.41 -2.29 19.35
C ALA A 103 11.15 -1.33 18.41
N ALA A 104 12.11 -0.57 18.94
CA ALA A 104 12.95 0.34 18.15
C ALA A 104 13.85 -0.45 17.18
N TRP A 105 14.51 -1.52 17.65
CA TRP A 105 15.29 -2.40 16.78
C TRP A 105 14.45 -2.98 15.63
N ARG A 106 13.23 -3.44 15.93
CA ARG A 106 12.30 -3.97 14.94
C ARG A 106 11.95 -2.91 13.90
N MET A 107 11.62 -1.70 14.31
CA MET A 107 11.21 -0.61 13.42
C MET A 107 12.36 -0.08 12.56
N PHE A 108 13.55 0.12 13.14
CA PHE A 108 14.67 0.75 12.44
C PHE A 108 15.64 -0.23 11.77
N ILE A 109 15.62 -1.51 12.14
CA ILE A 109 16.58 -2.50 11.65
C ILE A 109 15.86 -3.73 11.10
N GLY A 110 15.04 -4.41 11.91
CA GLY A 110 14.43 -5.69 11.55
C GLY A 110 13.51 -5.61 10.32
N ILE A 111 12.55 -4.69 10.35
CA ILE A 111 11.61 -4.44 9.27
C ILE A 111 12.35 -3.94 8.01
N PRO A 112 13.17 -2.86 8.06
CA PRO A 112 13.94 -2.41 6.90
C PRO A 112 14.83 -3.49 6.28
N TYR A 113 15.47 -4.34 7.09
CA TYR A 113 16.29 -5.44 6.59
C TYR A 113 15.47 -6.46 5.79
N ARG A 114 14.27 -6.83 6.26
CA ARG A 114 13.38 -7.75 5.53
C ARG A 114 12.83 -7.11 4.26
N LEU A 115 12.42 -5.85 4.33
CA LEU A 115 11.94 -5.10 3.15
C LEU A 115 13.03 -5.00 2.08
N ARG A 116 14.29 -4.74 2.47
CA ARG A 116 15.42 -4.69 1.53
C ARG A 116 15.65 -6.01 0.78
N LYS A 117 15.42 -7.16 1.43
CA LYS A 117 15.50 -8.48 0.78
C LYS A 117 14.36 -8.70 -0.20
N LEU A 118 13.15 -8.28 0.16
CA LEU A 118 11.96 -8.44 -0.67
C LEU A 118 11.95 -7.50 -1.89
N LYS A 119 12.53 -6.30 -1.73
CA LYS A 119 12.53 -5.20 -2.71
C LYS A 119 11.11 -4.84 -3.19
N PRO A 120 10.20 -4.45 -2.27
CA PRO A 120 8.87 -3.99 -2.65
C PRO A 120 8.94 -2.64 -3.36
N ASP A 121 8.00 -2.40 -4.26
CA ASP A 121 7.79 -1.11 -4.92
C ASP A 121 7.06 -0.12 -4.00
N LEU A 122 6.21 -0.64 -3.12
CA LEU A 122 5.40 0.16 -2.20
C LEU A 122 5.28 -0.53 -0.84
N VAL A 123 5.37 0.26 0.24
CA VAL A 123 5.08 -0.16 1.60
C VAL A 123 3.96 0.73 2.14
N VAL A 124 2.88 0.12 2.60
CA VAL A 124 1.69 0.81 3.10
C VAL A 124 1.50 0.47 4.57
N GLU A 125 1.33 1.50 5.39
CA GLU A 125 0.88 1.37 6.78
C GLU A 125 -0.60 1.77 6.83
N PRO A 126 -1.54 0.81 7.03
CA PRO A 126 -2.92 1.13 7.33
C PRO A 126 -2.94 1.85 8.68
N ALA A 127 -3.42 3.10 8.65
CA ALA A 127 -3.31 4.11 9.71
C ALA A 127 -3.41 3.57 11.14
N HIS A 128 -2.57 4.12 12.02
CA HIS A 128 -2.39 3.68 13.40
C HIS A 128 -3.37 4.32 14.39
#